data_AF-A0A6N7FJE8-F1
#
_entry.id   AF-A0A6N7FJE8-F1
#
_cell.length_a   1.000
_cell.length_b   1.000
_cell.length_c   1.000
_cell.angle_alpha   90.00
_cell.angle_beta   90.00
_cell.angle_gamma   90.00
#
_symmetry.space_group_name_H-M   'P 1'
#
loop_
_entity.id
_entity.type
_entity.pdbx_description
1 polymer ?
#
loop_
_entity_poly.entity_id
_entity_poly.type
_entity_poly.pdbx_seq_one_letter_code
_entity_poly.pdbx_strand_id
1 'polypeptide(L)'
;MAGTLDEPDAPAAPQSLRRRALVAGLVAGGLCLLSACSGGSEAVAVGAQPSVTPSIYPLPPPTVEAAAEEAQGDHAATFVRTAEGVVLPDAEVTPGAVFEDVGAAEICDLHYSQGVRQPRFNAKVAVFASYGVSIRDRDIYQVDHLVPVSLGGSNAEENLWPLPYQDAGGAEDKDLVERQLRGLVCSNKVSLQEAQDAIAKNWWQAHQTYMGLPINPGSEGPEPWERPTTEPGEVVNGGLCAVEGEIGYTDPKHIRLTCTATSFGELRWQKRY
;
A
#
# COMPACT_ATOMS: atom_id res chain seq x y z
N MET A 1 -24.47 -23.20 61.78
CA MET A 1 -25.00 -23.88 60.59
C MET A 1 -23.95 -23.77 59.50
N ALA A 2 -23.12 -24.79 59.40
CA ALA A 2 -22.08 -24.91 58.38
C ALA A 2 -22.65 -25.81 57.27
N GLY A 3 -22.65 -25.32 56.04
CA GLY A 3 -23.01 -26.08 54.85
C GLY A 3 -21.79 -26.09 53.93
N THR A 4 -21.29 -27.29 53.70
CA THR A 4 -20.08 -27.63 52.95
C THR A 4 -20.23 -27.44 51.44
N LEU A 5 -19.07 -27.19 50.85
CA LEU A 5 -18.67 -27.18 49.43
C LEU A 5 -19.31 -28.28 48.58
N ASP A 6 -19.58 -27.98 47.30
CA ASP A 6 -19.33 -28.92 46.20
C ASP A 6 -19.15 -28.17 44.88
N GLU A 7 -18.08 -28.54 44.17
CA GLU A 7 -17.52 -27.94 42.95
C GLU A 7 -17.85 -28.89 41.79
N PRO A 8 -18.32 -28.43 40.61
CA PRO A 8 -18.63 -29.36 39.53
C PRO A 8 -17.36 -29.85 38.81
N ASP A 9 -17.05 -31.14 39.03
CA ASP A 9 -16.05 -31.94 38.34
C ASP A 9 -16.31 -32.03 36.82
N ALA A 10 -15.25 -31.86 36.04
CA ALA A 10 -15.21 -32.10 34.60
C ALA A 10 -14.87 -33.57 34.30
N PRO A 11 -15.58 -34.26 33.39
CA PRO A 11 -15.12 -35.56 32.91
C PRO A 11 -14.18 -35.45 31.70
N ALA A 12 -13.12 -36.24 31.79
CA ALA A 12 -11.98 -36.35 30.90
C ALA A 12 -12.25 -36.98 29.52
N ALA A 13 -11.38 -36.65 28.58
CA ALA A 13 -11.25 -37.27 27.26
C ALA A 13 -10.67 -38.69 27.34
N PRO A 14 -11.13 -39.64 26.49
CA PRO A 14 -10.42 -40.90 26.28
C PRO A 14 -9.40 -40.80 25.13
N GLN A 15 -8.17 -41.21 25.44
CA GLN A 15 -7.11 -41.55 24.50
C GLN A 15 -7.48 -42.82 23.72
N SER A 16 -7.19 -42.88 22.41
CA SER A 16 -6.75 -44.14 21.80
C SER A 16 -5.90 -43.92 20.55
N LEU A 17 -4.69 -44.46 20.62
CA LEU A 17 -3.74 -44.66 19.55
C LEU A 17 -4.31 -45.65 18.51
N ARG A 18 -4.21 -45.34 17.22
CA ARG A 18 -3.96 -46.35 16.19
C ARG A 18 -2.95 -45.84 15.14
N ARG A 19 -1.83 -46.56 15.10
CA ARG A 19 -0.75 -46.50 14.11
C ARG A 19 -1.01 -47.52 12.98
N ARG A 20 -0.39 -47.24 11.81
CA ARG A 20 -0.09 -48.10 10.63
C ARG A 20 -1.22 -48.17 9.59
N ALA A 21 -0.96 -48.12 8.27
CA ALA A 21 0.23 -48.61 7.56
C ALA A 21 0.55 -47.81 6.28
N LEU A 22 1.84 -47.80 5.91
CA LEU A 22 2.34 -47.56 4.56
C LEU A 22 1.87 -48.67 3.62
N VAL A 23 1.52 -48.33 2.39
CA VAL A 23 1.50 -49.26 1.25
C VAL A 23 2.52 -48.77 0.22
N ALA A 24 3.63 -49.50 0.13
CA ALA A 24 4.58 -49.43 -0.96
C ALA A 24 4.19 -50.51 -1.98
N GLY A 25 3.97 -50.13 -3.24
CA GLY A 25 3.74 -51.03 -4.36
C GLY A 25 4.89 -50.92 -5.35
N LEU A 26 5.81 -51.88 -5.31
CA LEU A 26 6.79 -52.19 -6.34
C LEU A 26 6.18 -53.22 -7.30
N VAL A 27 6.25 -52.99 -8.61
CA VAL A 27 6.18 -54.06 -9.62
C VAL A 27 7.36 -53.92 -10.56
N ALA A 28 8.01 -55.06 -10.75
CA ALA A 28 9.30 -55.26 -11.36
C ALA A 28 9.23 -55.46 -12.87
N GLY A 29 10.40 -55.29 -13.50
CA GLY A 29 10.96 -56.33 -14.37
C GLY A 29 10.64 -56.25 -15.86
N GLY A 30 11.65 -55.90 -16.65
CA GLY A 30 11.63 -56.07 -18.11
C GLY A 30 13.03 -55.88 -18.70
N LEU A 31 13.89 -56.90 -18.54
CA LEU A 31 15.21 -57.00 -19.17
C LEU A 31 15.07 -57.74 -20.50
N CYS A 32 15.51 -57.15 -21.62
CA CYS A 32 15.88 -57.89 -22.84
C CYS A 32 17.02 -57.18 -23.57
N LEU A 33 18.02 -57.98 -23.92
CA LEU A 33 19.31 -57.60 -24.50
C LEU A 33 19.26 -57.58 -26.05
N LEU A 34 19.94 -56.58 -26.61
CA LEU A 34 20.80 -56.55 -27.80
C LEU A 34 20.32 -57.19 -29.12
N SER A 35 20.19 -56.36 -30.16
CA SER A 35 20.89 -56.59 -31.44
C SER A 35 21.05 -55.28 -32.23
N ALA A 36 22.25 -55.12 -32.78
CA ALA A 36 22.73 -53.97 -33.52
C ALA A 36 22.20 -53.94 -34.96
N CYS A 37 22.03 -52.73 -35.51
CA CYS A 37 22.23 -52.43 -36.92
C CYS A 37 22.71 -50.98 -37.03
N SER A 38 23.86 -50.82 -37.69
CA SER A 38 24.59 -49.58 -37.88
C SER A 38 24.08 -48.86 -39.14
N GLY A 39 23.91 -47.55 -39.04
CA GLY A 39 23.71 -46.60 -40.13
C GLY A 39 23.52 -45.23 -39.47
N GLY A 40 24.51 -44.35 -39.42
CA GLY A 40 25.17 -43.80 -40.59
C GLY A 40 24.46 -42.50 -40.97
N SER A 41 24.47 -41.51 -40.07
CA SER A 41 24.17 -40.11 -40.39
C SER A 41 25.14 -39.25 -39.59
N GLU A 42 25.98 -38.54 -40.31
CA GLU A 42 26.96 -37.59 -39.81
C GLU A 42 26.25 -36.49 -39.01
N ALA A 43 26.36 -36.54 -37.69
CA ALA A 43 26.09 -35.39 -36.84
C ALA A 43 27.36 -34.55 -36.81
N VAL A 44 27.27 -33.37 -37.43
CA VAL A 44 28.27 -32.31 -37.35
C VAL A 44 28.65 -32.11 -35.88
N ALA A 45 29.93 -32.29 -35.56
CA ALA A 45 30.49 -31.97 -34.25
C ALA A 45 30.41 -30.45 -34.05
N VAL A 46 29.30 -29.99 -33.48
CA VAL A 46 29.26 -28.69 -32.81
C VAL A 46 30.15 -28.87 -31.58
N GLY A 47 31.34 -28.26 -31.63
CA GLY A 47 32.28 -28.29 -30.52
C GLY A 47 31.56 -27.95 -29.22
N ALA A 48 31.77 -28.78 -28.20
CA ALA A 48 31.29 -28.49 -26.85
C ALA A 48 31.85 -27.11 -26.44
N GLN A 49 30.99 -26.10 -26.42
CA GLN A 49 31.34 -24.84 -25.79
C GLN A 49 31.58 -25.14 -24.30
N PRO A 50 32.67 -24.65 -23.70
CA PRO A 50 32.83 -24.74 -22.26
C PRO A 50 31.61 -24.09 -21.62
N SER A 51 30.98 -24.79 -20.68
CA SER A 51 29.90 -24.26 -19.86
C SER A 51 30.41 -23.00 -19.16
N VAL A 52 30.05 -21.83 -19.69
CA VAL A 52 30.29 -20.56 -19.01
C VAL A 52 29.26 -20.51 -17.90
N THR A 53 29.67 -20.95 -16.71
CA THR A 53 28.91 -20.68 -15.49
C THR A 53 28.78 -19.16 -15.40
N PRO A 54 27.58 -18.57 -15.40
CA PRO A 54 27.45 -17.13 -15.18
C PRO A 54 27.95 -16.88 -13.76
N SER A 55 29.13 -16.30 -13.65
CA SER A 55 29.63 -15.86 -12.37
C SER A 55 28.85 -14.60 -12.00
N ILE A 56 27.82 -14.78 -11.18
CA ILE A 56 27.17 -13.67 -10.48
C ILE A 56 28.15 -13.22 -9.41
N TYR A 57 29.20 -12.51 -9.82
CA TYR A 57 29.92 -11.67 -8.89
C TYR A 57 29.02 -10.46 -8.63
N PRO A 58 28.59 -10.20 -7.38
CA PRO A 58 27.97 -8.92 -7.07
C PRO A 58 28.97 -7.84 -7.46
N LEU A 59 28.50 -6.86 -8.22
CA LEU A 59 29.32 -5.69 -8.53
C LEU A 59 29.82 -5.10 -7.21
N PRO A 60 31.09 -4.67 -7.14
CA PRO A 60 31.56 -3.93 -5.97
C PRO A 60 30.62 -2.74 -5.76
N PRO A 61 30.30 -2.39 -4.49
CA PRO A 61 29.50 -1.21 -4.21
C PRO A 61 30.17 0.01 -4.88
N PRO A 62 29.39 0.94 -5.44
CA PRO A 62 29.95 2.14 -6.05
C PRO A 62 30.88 2.84 -5.06
N THR A 63 31.96 3.43 -5.57
CA THR A 63 32.81 4.28 -4.74
C THR A 63 31.97 5.44 -4.22
N VAL A 64 32.35 5.98 -3.06
CA VAL A 64 31.67 7.14 -2.46
C VAL A 64 31.63 8.32 -3.44
N GLU A 65 32.63 8.43 -4.31
CA GLU A 65 32.71 9.42 -5.38
C GLU A 65 31.72 9.12 -6.53
N ALA A 66 31.62 7.88 -7.00
CA ALA A 66 30.66 7.50 -8.05
C ALA A 66 29.20 7.61 -7.56
N ALA A 67 28.93 7.26 -6.30
CA ALA A 67 27.62 7.46 -5.68
C ALA A 67 27.29 8.94 -5.47
N ALA A 68 28.30 9.79 -5.24
CA ALA A 68 28.13 11.23 -5.15
C ALA A 68 27.89 11.88 -6.53
N GLU A 69 28.53 11.36 -7.58
CA GLU A 69 28.36 11.82 -8.96
C GLU A 69 27.00 11.38 -9.54
N GLU A 70 26.52 10.18 -9.20
CA GLU A 70 25.16 9.70 -9.52
C GLU A 70 24.08 10.50 -8.75
N ALA A 71 24.37 10.93 -7.52
CA ALA A 71 23.51 11.86 -6.78
C ALA A 71 23.51 13.30 -7.35
N GLN A 72 24.37 13.60 -8.33
CA GLN A 72 24.47 14.89 -9.01
C GLN A 72 23.87 14.85 -10.42
N GLY A 73 23.29 13.73 -10.85
CA GLY A 73 22.60 13.57 -12.12
C GLY A 73 21.17 14.12 -12.12
N ASP A 74 20.97 15.15 -12.94
CA ASP A 74 19.73 15.80 -13.41
C ASP A 74 18.71 16.26 -12.36
N HIS A 75 18.80 17.56 -12.03
CA HIS A 75 17.81 18.44 -11.40
C HIS A 75 16.77 17.76 -10.50
N ALA A 76 17.12 17.63 -9.21
CA ALA A 76 16.12 17.42 -8.16
C ALA A 76 14.92 18.35 -8.35
N ALA A 77 13.71 17.80 -8.20
CA ALA A 77 12.48 18.55 -8.28
C ALA A 77 12.53 19.72 -7.30
N THR A 78 12.15 20.91 -7.76
CA THR A 78 12.16 22.09 -6.92
C THR A 78 10.79 22.37 -6.37
N PHE A 79 10.74 22.74 -5.11
CA PHE A 79 9.56 23.36 -4.54
C PHE A 79 9.14 24.59 -5.36
N VAL A 80 7.85 24.68 -5.66
CA VAL A 80 7.25 25.91 -6.22
C VAL A 80 6.86 26.80 -5.05
N ARG A 81 7.08 28.11 -5.17
CA ARG A 81 6.64 29.08 -4.17
C ARG A 81 5.60 30.02 -4.73
N THR A 82 4.53 30.25 -3.99
CA THR A 82 3.56 31.30 -4.33
C THR A 82 4.16 32.69 -4.11
N ALA A 83 3.46 33.74 -4.56
CA ALA A 83 3.88 35.12 -4.31
C ALA A 83 3.96 35.45 -2.81
N GLU A 84 3.16 34.76 -1.99
CA GLU A 84 3.11 34.86 -0.53
C GLU A 84 4.19 34.00 0.17
N GLY A 85 5.03 33.29 -0.59
CA GLY A 85 6.12 32.47 -0.07
C GLY A 85 5.73 31.06 0.35
N VAL A 86 4.47 30.65 0.14
CA VAL A 86 3.95 29.32 0.49
C VAL A 86 4.53 28.27 -0.43
N VAL A 87 4.94 27.14 0.15
CA VAL A 87 5.57 26.03 -0.55
C VAL A 87 4.53 25.09 -1.15
N LEU A 88 4.67 24.82 -2.44
CA LEU A 88 3.91 23.83 -3.19
C LEU A 88 4.85 22.75 -3.73
N PRO A 89 4.39 21.50 -3.88
CA PRO A 89 5.16 20.49 -4.61
C PRO A 89 5.28 20.85 -6.08
N ASP A 90 6.33 20.34 -6.72
CA ASP A 90 6.43 20.30 -8.18
C ASP A 90 5.34 19.39 -8.75
N ALA A 91 4.50 19.93 -9.64
CA ALA A 91 3.37 19.20 -10.23
C ALA A 91 3.80 18.12 -11.25
N GLU A 92 5.03 18.19 -11.77
CA GLU A 92 5.56 17.13 -12.64
C GLU A 92 5.96 15.88 -11.85
N VAL A 93 6.32 16.06 -10.57
CA VAL A 93 6.75 14.96 -9.68
C VAL A 93 5.62 14.48 -8.77
N THR A 94 4.79 15.40 -8.27
CA THR A 94 3.65 15.08 -7.42
C THR A 94 2.37 15.67 -8.03
N PRO A 95 1.83 15.06 -9.10
CA PRO A 95 0.57 15.50 -9.72
C PRO A 95 -0.66 15.26 -8.84
N GLY A 96 -0.56 14.43 -7.79
CA GLY A 96 -1.66 14.14 -6.86
C GLY A 96 -2.44 12.87 -7.19
N ALA A 97 -1.76 11.71 -7.17
CA ALA A 97 -2.41 10.44 -7.47
C ALA A 97 -3.50 10.04 -6.44
N VAL A 98 -4.61 9.50 -6.94
CA VAL A 98 -5.78 9.06 -6.17
C VAL A 98 -6.09 7.58 -6.41
N PHE A 99 -6.88 6.97 -5.54
CA PHE A 99 -7.45 5.65 -5.80
C PHE A 99 -8.67 5.77 -6.73
N GLU A 100 -8.59 5.15 -7.90
CA GLU A 100 -9.63 5.25 -8.94
C GLU A 100 -10.98 4.63 -8.54
N ASP A 101 -10.97 3.67 -7.60
CA ASP A 101 -12.16 2.97 -7.12
C ASP A 101 -12.77 3.57 -5.84
N VAL A 102 -12.32 4.76 -5.40
CA VAL A 102 -12.80 5.40 -4.17
C VAL A 102 -13.71 6.59 -4.49
N GLY A 103 -14.97 6.49 -4.08
CA GLY A 103 -15.98 7.53 -4.22
C GLY A 103 -16.24 8.37 -2.97
N ALA A 104 -17.10 9.38 -3.12
CA ALA A 104 -17.51 10.27 -2.03
C ALA A 104 -18.18 9.54 -0.86
N ALA A 105 -19.00 8.52 -1.14
CA ALA A 105 -19.65 7.74 -0.09
C ALA A 105 -18.62 7.01 0.79
N GLU A 106 -17.61 6.37 0.18
CA GLU A 106 -16.56 5.66 0.89
C GLU A 106 -15.69 6.61 1.69
N ILE A 107 -15.23 7.72 1.09
CA ILE A 107 -14.43 8.66 1.87
C ILE A 107 -15.25 9.13 3.06
N CYS A 108 -16.55 9.43 2.92
CA CYS A 108 -17.37 9.96 4.01
C CYS A 108 -17.69 8.98 5.13
N ASP A 109 -17.32 7.70 5.01
CA ASP A 109 -17.28 6.79 6.16
C ASP A 109 -16.25 7.25 7.21
N LEU A 110 -16.58 7.06 8.49
CA LEU A 110 -15.76 7.53 9.61
C LEU A 110 -14.42 6.79 9.70
N HIS A 111 -14.36 5.54 9.27
CA HIS A 111 -13.20 4.67 9.43
C HIS A 111 -12.44 4.41 8.13
N TYR A 112 -12.86 5.00 7.00
CA TYR A 112 -12.23 4.86 5.70
C TYR A 112 -10.69 4.95 5.74
N SER A 113 -10.15 6.03 6.33
CA SER A 113 -8.70 6.25 6.39
C SER A 113 -7.94 5.20 7.21
N GLN A 114 -8.63 4.48 8.12
CA GLN A 114 -8.03 3.39 8.87
C GLN A 114 -7.76 2.16 7.98
N GLY A 115 -8.42 2.05 6.83
CA GLY A 115 -8.22 1.00 5.82
C GLY A 115 -7.06 1.27 4.87
N VAL A 116 -6.46 2.45 4.94
CA VAL A 116 -5.31 2.85 4.12
C VAL A 116 -4.04 2.80 4.97
N ARG A 117 -2.97 2.24 4.42
CA ARG A 117 -1.66 2.16 5.07
C ARG A 117 -0.99 3.52 5.07
N GLN A 118 -0.09 3.71 6.03
CA GLN A 118 0.86 4.81 5.97
C GLN A 118 1.93 4.52 4.89
N PRO A 119 2.47 5.54 4.21
CA PRO A 119 3.59 5.38 3.30
C PRO A 119 4.76 4.64 3.98
N ARG A 120 5.35 3.68 3.26
CA ARG A 120 6.47 2.89 3.79
C ARG A 120 7.73 3.77 3.90
N PHE A 121 8.65 3.37 4.79
CA PHE A 121 9.90 4.11 4.98
C PHE A 121 10.71 4.28 3.68
N ASN A 122 10.79 3.25 2.84
CA ASN A 122 11.49 3.33 1.55
C ASN A 122 10.86 4.34 0.60
N ALA A 123 9.52 4.41 0.53
CA ALA A 123 8.82 5.44 -0.25
C ALA A 123 9.11 6.84 0.28
N LYS A 124 9.14 7.03 1.61
CA LYS A 124 9.52 8.32 2.23
C LYS A 124 10.94 8.74 1.86
N VAL A 125 11.89 7.79 1.82
CA VAL A 125 13.27 8.07 1.40
C VAL A 125 13.33 8.45 -0.09
N ALA A 126 12.60 7.75 -0.95
CA ALA A 126 12.52 8.06 -2.38
C ALA A 126 11.96 9.47 -2.63
N VAL A 127 10.90 9.85 -1.89
CA VAL A 127 10.31 11.20 -1.94
C VAL A 127 11.30 12.29 -1.53
N PHE A 128 12.12 12.08 -0.51
CA PHE A 128 13.15 13.05 -0.16
C PHE A 128 14.20 13.19 -1.28
N ALA A 129 14.62 12.07 -1.86
CA ALA A 129 15.59 12.06 -2.95
C ALA A 129 15.05 12.76 -4.22
N SER A 130 13.77 12.56 -4.57
CA SER A 130 13.17 13.19 -5.76
C SER A 130 13.14 14.72 -5.68
N TYR A 131 13.05 15.28 -4.47
CA TYR A 131 13.11 16.72 -4.20
C TYR A 131 14.51 17.24 -3.83
N GLY A 132 15.55 16.39 -3.92
CA GLY A 132 16.92 16.78 -3.54
C GLY A 132 17.07 17.15 -2.07
N VAL A 133 16.13 16.72 -1.22
CA VAL A 133 16.16 16.93 0.21
C VAL A 133 16.96 15.82 0.86
N SER A 134 17.95 16.19 1.67
CA SER A 134 18.73 15.21 2.42
C SER A 134 17.85 14.51 3.46
N ILE A 135 17.95 13.18 3.55
CA ILE A 135 17.27 12.40 4.61
C ILE A 135 17.71 12.81 6.03
N ARG A 136 18.84 13.52 6.15
CA ARG A 136 19.29 14.11 7.43
C ARG A 136 18.39 15.26 7.89
N ASP A 137 17.75 15.94 6.95
CA ASP A 137 16.86 17.08 7.20
C ASP A 137 15.39 16.64 7.32
N ARG A 138 15.10 15.33 7.33
CA ARG A 138 13.73 14.81 7.43
C ARG A 138 12.93 15.35 8.62
N ASP A 139 13.60 15.79 9.69
CA ASP A 139 12.92 16.23 10.92
C ASP A 139 12.28 17.62 10.77
N ILE A 140 12.58 18.36 9.68
CA ILE A 140 11.91 19.64 9.34
C ILE A 140 10.80 19.49 8.29
N TYR A 141 10.56 18.27 7.79
CA TYR A 141 9.53 17.97 6.80
C TYR A 141 8.60 16.84 7.24
N GLN A 142 7.36 16.90 6.80
CA GLN A 142 6.44 15.76 6.75
C GLN A 142 6.44 15.20 5.34
N VAL A 143 6.65 13.89 5.17
CA VAL A 143 6.27 13.25 3.89
C VAL A 143 4.75 13.12 3.90
N ASP A 144 4.10 13.90 3.05
CA ASP A 144 2.67 14.13 3.07
C ASP A 144 2.04 13.88 1.71
N HIS A 145 0.74 13.61 1.72
CA HIS A 145 -0.06 13.38 0.52
C HIS A 145 -0.54 14.70 -0.08
N LEU A 146 -0.25 15.01 -1.35
CA LEU A 146 -0.79 16.23 -1.98
C LEU A 146 -2.33 16.22 -1.99
N VAL A 147 -2.93 15.15 -2.51
CA VAL A 147 -4.34 14.84 -2.27
C VAL A 147 -4.41 13.92 -1.05
N PRO A 148 -5.04 14.32 0.06
CA PRO A 148 -5.04 13.51 1.27
C PRO A 148 -5.82 12.22 1.08
N VAL A 149 -5.45 11.19 1.84
CA VAL A 149 -6.23 9.95 1.94
C VAL A 149 -7.69 10.26 2.27
N SER A 150 -7.96 11.30 3.07
CA SER A 150 -9.31 11.73 3.45
C SER A 150 -10.19 12.20 2.28
N LEU A 151 -9.58 12.44 1.11
CA LEU A 151 -10.18 12.72 -0.20
C LEU A 151 -9.86 11.64 -1.25
N GLY A 152 -9.48 10.43 -0.82
CA GLY A 152 -9.20 9.31 -1.74
C GLY A 152 -7.79 9.31 -2.34
N GLY A 153 -6.87 10.14 -1.86
CA GLY A 153 -5.46 10.12 -2.28
C GLY A 153 -4.76 8.78 -2.01
N SER A 154 -3.82 8.41 -2.89
CA SER A 154 -3.07 7.14 -2.80
C SER A 154 -1.70 7.31 -2.13
N ASN A 155 -1.05 6.21 -1.74
CA ASN A 155 0.35 6.24 -1.27
C ASN A 155 1.38 6.13 -2.40
N ALA A 156 0.98 6.38 -3.65
CA ALA A 156 1.90 6.41 -4.78
C ALA A 156 2.88 7.59 -4.62
N GLU A 157 4.11 7.45 -5.13
CA GLU A 157 5.12 8.51 -5.01
C GLU A 157 4.68 9.81 -5.71
N GLU A 158 3.84 9.68 -6.75
CA GLU A 158 3.18 10.76 -7.49
C GLU A 158 2.13 11.53 -6.66
N ASN A 159 1.85 11.09 -5.44
CA ASN A 159 1.02 11.82 -4.48
C ASN A 159 1.80 12.23 -3.22
N LEU A 160 3.09 11.86 -3.09
CA LEU A 160 3.87 12.12 -1.88
C LEU A 160 4.92 13.19 -2.12
N TRP A 161 5.07 14.10 -1.17
CA TRP A 161 6.07 15.17 -1.23
C TRP A 161 6.54 15.59 0.17
N PRO A 162 7.73 16.21 0.30
CA PRO A 162 8.25 16.70 1.57
C PRO A 162 7.66 18.08 1.91
N LEU A 163 6.59 18.11 2.70
CA LEU A 163 5.93 19.33 3.17
C LEU A 163 6.68 19.93 4.37
N PRO A 164 7.14 21.19 4.33
CA PRO A 164 7.79 21.82 5.47
C PRO A 164 6.85 22.00 6.68
N TYR A 165 7.36 21.80 7.90
CA TYR A 165 6.55 22.01 9.10
C TYR A 165 6.30 23.49 9.44
N GLN A 166 7.31 24.36 9.27
CA GLN A 166 7.33 25.71 9.85
C GLN A 166 7.35 26.86 8.82
N ASP A 167 7.16 26.56 7.53
CA ASP A 167 7.04 27.60 6.49
C ASP A 167 5.66 28.28 6.54
N ALA A 168 5.52 29.46 5.94
CA ALA A 168 4.21 30.08 5.73
C ALA A 168 3.33 29.14 4.90
N GLY A 169 2.12 28.83 5.36
CA GLY A 169 1.35 27.74 4.77
C GLY A 169 2.06 26.40 5.02
N GLY A 170 2.28 26.05 6.28
CA GLY A 170 2.96 24.82 6.68
C GLY A 170 2.00 23.63 6.75
N ALA A 171 2.50 22.52 7.30
CA ALA A 171 1.72 21.30 7.48
C ALA A 171 0.38 21.50 8.20
N GLU A 172 0.33 22.36 9.23
CA GLU A 172 -0.89 22.63 9.99
C GLU A 172 -1.96 23.35 9.15
N ASP A 173 -1.56 24.28 8.27
CA ASP A 173 -2.49 24.99 7.39
C ASP A 173 -3.05 24.07 6.31
N LYS A 174 -2.21 23.15 5.79
CA LYS A 174 -2.66 22.14 4.83
C LYS A 174 -3.67 21.19 5.46
N ASP A 175 -3.39 20.70 6.66
CA ASP A 175 -4.29 19.89 7.49
C ASP A 175 -5.69 20.53 7.65
N LEU A 176 -5.76 21.85 7.79
CA LEU A 176 -7.02 22.58 7.90
C LEU A 176 -7.85 22.52 6.61
N VAL A 177 -7.23 22.83 5.45
CA VAL A 177 -7.95 22.79 4.17
C VAL A 177 -8.38 21.37 3.80
N GLU A 178 -7.60 20.34 4.13
CA GLU A 178 -7.98 18.94 3.88
C GLU A 178 -9.25 18.55 4.63
N ARG A 179 -9.30 18.86 5.94
CA ARG A 179 -10.50 18.60 6.76
C ARG A 179 -11.69 19.38 6.24
N GLN A 180 -11.49 20.64 5.86
CA GLN A 180 -12.54 21.49 5.32
C GLN A 180 -13.09 20.94 4.00
N LEU A 181 -12.22 20.61 3.04
CA LEU A 181 -12.62 20.05 1.74
C LEU A 181 -13.39 18.75 1.91
N ARG A 182 -12.92 17.84 2.77
CA ARG A 182 -13.66 16.62 3.10
C ARG A 182 -15.05 16.94 3.64
N GLY A 183 -15.16 17.88 4.58
CA GLY A 183 -16.44 18.29 5.15
C GLY A 183 -17.40 18.87 4.10
N LEU A 184 -16.88 19.63 3.14
CA LEU A 184 -17.66 20.15 2.02
C LEU A 184 -18.11 19.05 1.06
N VAL A 185 -17.26 18.06 0.78
CA VAL A 185 -17.63 16.87 0.00
C VAL A 185 -18.73 16.08 0.70
N CYS A 186 -18.55 15.78 1.99
CA CYS A 186 -19.52 14.99 2.76
C CYS A 186 -20.82 15.75 3.06
N SER A 187 -20.89 17.05 2.78
CA SER A 187 -22.11 17.86 2.85
C SER A 187 -22.67 18.23 1.46
N ASN A 188 -22.17 17.62 0.39
CA ASN A 188 -22.56 17.86 -1.01
C ASN A 188 -22.43 19.33 -1.45
N LYS A 189 -21.47 20.07 -0.88
CA LYS A 189 -21.16 21.45 -1.28
C LYS A 189 -20.15 21.54 -2.41
N VAL A 190 -19.26 20.56 -2.47
CA VAL A 190 -18.18 20.43 -3.44
C VAL A 190 -18.14 18.97 -3.87
N SER A 191 -17.92 18.70 -5.16
CA SER A 191 -17.76 17.30 -5.62
C SER A 191 -16.40 16.74 -5.18
N LEU A 192 -16.27 15.42 -5.04
CA LEU A 192 -14.97 14.82 -4.71
C LEU A 192 -13.89 15.20 -5.73
N GLN A 193 -14.21 15.14 -7.02
CA GLN A 193 -13.29 15.51 -8.10
C GLN A 193 -12.87 16.98 -7.99
N GLU A 194 -13.80 17.90 -7.74
CA GLU A 194 -13.47 19.32 -7.58
C GLU A 194 -12.53 19.54 -6.39
N ALA A 195 -12.76 18.88 -5.26
CA ALA A 195 -11.88 18.97 -4.09
C ALA A 195 -10.48 18.42 -4.39
N GLN A 196 -10.39 17.28 -5.08
CA GLN A 196 -9.12 16.66 -5.51
C GLN A 196 -8.36 17.58 -6.47
N ASP A 197 -9.02 18.09 -7.51
CA ASP A 197 -8.42 18.99 -8.50
C ASP A 197 -7.94 20.29 -7.86
N ALA A 198 -8.74 20.87 -6.96
CA ALA A 198 -8.40 22.11 -6.28
C ALA A 198 -7.13 21.97 -5.42
N ILE A 199 -7.06 20.92 -4.59
CA ILE A 199 -5.91 20.73 -3.71
C ILE A 199 -4.65 20.29 -4.48
N ALA A 200 -4.80 19.44 -5.50
CA ALA A 200 -3.69 18.99 -6.34
C ALA A 200 -3.08 20.14 -7.15
N LYS A 201 -3.92 21.03 -7.70
CA LYS A 201 -3.44 22.15 -8.50
C LYS A 201 -2.69 23.20 -7.68
N ASN A 202 -3.26 23.60 -6.54
CA ASN A 202 -2.66 24.58 -5.64
C ASN A 202 -3.36 24.53 -4.28
N TRP A 203 -2.82 23.74 -3.36
CA TRP A 203 -3.41 23.53 -2.04
C TRP A 203 -3.57 24.83 -1.24
N TRP A 204 -2.70 25.82 -1.43
CA TRP A 204 -2.82 27.13 -0.76
C TRP A 204 -3.96 27.98 -1.32
N GLN A 205 -4.14 27.97 -2.64
CA GLN A 205 -5.30 28.61 -3.26
C GLN A 205 -6.61 27.91 -2.83
N ALA A 206 -6.61 26.59 -2.71
CA ALA A 206 -7.72 25.85 -2.14
C ALA A 206 -7.99 26.30 -0.69
N HIS A 207 -6.95 26.44 0.14
CA HIS A 207 -7.09 26.95 1.51
C HIS A 207 -7.78 28.32 1.53
N GLN A 208 -7.30 29.27 0.72
CA GLN A 208 -7.92 30.60 0.63
C GLN A 208 -9.37 30.59 0.15
N THR A 209 -9.72 29.64 -0.73
CA THR A 209 -11.05 29.56 -1.35
C THR A 209 -12.08 28.90 -0.44
N TYR A 210 -11.72 27.79 0.21
CA TYR A 210 -12.69 26.89 0.85
C TYR A 210 -12.82 27.10 2.37
N MET A 211 -11.83 27.69 3.04
CA MET A 211 -11.82 27.85 4.50
C MET A 211 -12.94 28.75 5.05
N GLY A 212 -13.50 29.63 4.22
CA GLY A 212 -14.64 30.49 4.59
C GLY A 212 -16.02 29.88 4.32
N LEU A 213 -16.09 28.72 3.67
CA LEU A 213 -17.38 28.14 3.27
C LEU A 213 -18.05 27.39 4.43
N PRO A 214 -19.37 27.54 4.62
CA PRO A 214 -20.08 26.86 5.69
C PRO A 214 -20.25 25.36 5.37
N ILE A 215 -19.89 24.52 6.34
CA ILE A 215 -20.28 23.11 6.37
C ILE A 215 -21.61 23.03 7.12
N ASN A 216 -22.68 22.70 6.41
CA ASN A 216 -24.00 22.56 7.01
C ASN A 216 -24.26 21.08 7.31
N PRO A 217 -24.32 20.64 8.57
CA PRO A 217 -24.50 19.23 8.93
C PRO A 217 -25.90 18.68 8.60
N GLY A 218 -26.79 19.50 8.01
CA GLY A 218 -28.16 19.13 7.63
C GLY A 218 -28.43 19.11 6.12
N SER A 219 -27.45 19.37 5.25
CA SER A 219 -27.63 19.04 3.83
C SER A 219 -27.48 17.53 3.64
N GLU A 220 -28.36 16.93 2.84
CA GLU A 220 -28.22 15.55 2.40
C GLU A 220 -26.81 15.41 1.79
N GLY A 221 -25.92 14.68 2.48
CA GLY A 221 -24.59 14.34 1.99
C GLY A 221 -24.70 13.35 0.82
N PRO A 222 -23.58 12.86 0.26
CA PRO A 222 -23.66 11.76 -0.69
C PRO A 222 -24.46 10.63 -0.03
N GLU A 223 -25.26 9.91 -0.82
CA GLU A 223 -25.97 8.71 -0.34
C GLU A 223 -25.03 7.92 0.58
N PRO A 224 -25.39 7.72 1.86
CA PRO A 224 -24.50 7.11 2.82
C PRO A 224 -23.95 5.81 2.22
N TRP A 225 -22.64 5.60 2.38
CA TRP A 225 -22.08 4.34 1.98
C TRP A 225 -22.86 3.22 2.70
N GLU A 226 -23.52 2.37 1.91
CA GLU A 226 -24.28 1.24 2.42
C GLU A 226 -23.39 0.01 2.46
N ARG A 227 -23.43 -0.71 3.60
CA ARG A 227 -22.75 -1.99 3.72
C ARG A 227 -23.30 -2.96 2.68
N PRO A 228 -22.47 -3.54 1.81
CA PRO A 228 -22.94 -4.58 0.91
C PRO A 228 -23.52 -5.72 1.75
N THR A 229 -24.75 -6.13 1.43
CA THR A 229 -25.51 -7.11 2.21
C THR A 229 -24.94 -8.52 2.11
N THR A 230 -23.99 -8.75 1.20
CA THR A 230 -23.40 -10.04 0.88
C THR A 230 -21.87 -9.96 0.95
N GLU A 231 -21.32 -9.51 2.08
CA GLU A 231 -19.86 -9.57 2.30
C GLU A 231 -19.49 -10.90 2.98
N PRO A 232 -18.35 -11.52 2.62
CA PRO A 232 -17.80 -12.64 3.36
C PRO A 232 -17.53 -12.25 4.81
N GLY A 233 -17.51 -13.24 5.70
CA GLY A 233 -17.47 -13.05 7.16
C GLY A 233 -16.36 -12.10 7.64
N GLU A 234 -16.55 -11.57 8.85
CA GLU A 234 -15.63 -10.62 9.52
C GLU A 234 -14.15 -10.94 9.27
N VAL A 235 -13.43 -9.98 8.70
CA VAL A 235 -11.99 -10.11 8.42
C VAL A 235 -11.15 -9.33 9.42
N VAL A 236 -9.93 -9.81 9.65
CA VAL A 236 -8.96 -9.16 10.53
C VAL A 236 -7.70 -8.84 9.75
N ASN A 237 -7.09 -7.67 10.01
CA ASN A 237 -5.85 -7.29 9.37
C ASN A 237 -4.72 -8.29 9.71
N GLY A 238 -4.08 -8.82 8.68
CA GLY A 238 -3.10 -9.90 8.76
C GLY A 238 -3.70 -11.31 8.79
N GLY A 239 -5.03 -11.47 8.80
CA GLY A 239 -5.68 -12.77 8.69
C GLY A 239 -5.46 -13.43 7.33
N LEU A 240 -5.56 -14.77 7.26
CA LEU A 240 -5.50 -15.51 6.00
C LEU A 240 -6.71 -15.20 5.12
N CYS A 241 -6.49 -15.19 3.80
CA CYS A 241 -7.55 -15.05 2.79
C CYS A 241 -7.27 -15.98 1.61
N ALA A 242 -8.29 -16.21 0.78
CA ALA A 242 -8.24 -17.26 -0.25
C ALA A 242 -7.99 -16.70 -1.66
N VAL A 243 -8.54 -15.54 -1.98
CA VAL A 243 -8.54 -14.99 -3.34
C VAL A 243 -7.87 -13.63 -3.35
N GLU A 244 -6.75 -13.50 -4.07
CA GLU A 244 -6.09 -12.21 -4.25
C GLU A 244 -7.03 -11.20 -4.90
N GLY A 245 -7.06 -9.97 -4.38
CA GLY A 245 -7.96 -8.92 -4.81
C GLY A 245 -9.35 -8.94 -4.16
N GLU A 246 -9.69 -9.99 -3.40
CA GLU A 246 -10.94 -10.02 -2.63
C GLU A 246 -10.98 -8.86 -1.63
N ILE A 247 -12.15 -8.27 -1.45
CA ILE A 247 -12.40 -7.19 -0.49
C ILE A 247 -13.15 -7.78 0.69
N GLY A 248 -12.79 -7.34 1.89
CA GLY A 248 -13.48 -7.70 3.11
C GLY A 248 -13.45 -6.54 4.10
N TYR A 249 -14.32 -6.59 5.11
CA TYR A 249 -14.45 -5.52 6.09
C TYR A 249 -14.40 -6.01 7.53
N THR A 250 -13.77 -5.23 8.41
CA THR A 250 -13.71 -5.54 9.85
C THR A 250 -15.06 -5.23 10.53
N ASP A 251 -15.41 -5.92 11.61
CA ASP A 251 -16.49 -5.52 12.52
C ASP A 251 -15.92 -4.91 13.82
N PRO A 252 -16.59 -3.95 14.50
CA PRO A 252 -17.75 -3.17 14.07
C PRO A 252 -17.40 -1.96 13.20
N LYS A 253 -16.11 -1.66 13.02
CA LYS A 253 -15.63 -0.40 12.43
C LYS A 253 -15.75 -0.33 10.91
N HIS A 254 -16.05 -1.44 10.25
CA HIS A 254 -16.18 -1.51 8.80
C HIS A 254 -14.96 -1.01 8.01
N ILE A 255 -13.76 -1.36 8.49
CA ILE A 255 -12.52 -0.99 7.81
C ILE A 255 -12.32 -1.92 6.61
N ARG A 256 -12.22 -1.35 5.41
CA ARG A 256 -11.91 -2.09 4.18
C ARG A 256 -10.51 -2.68 4.21
N LEU A 257 -10.41 -3.97 3.92
CA LEU A 257 -9.16 -4.71 3.69
C LEU A 257 -9.22 -5.38 2.32
N THR A 258 -8.05 -5.56 1.70
CA THR A 258 -7.88 -6.30 0.45
C THR A 258 -6.99 -7.49 0.69
N CYS A 259 -7.41 -8.66 0.21
CA CYS A 259 -6.60 -9.85 0.19
C CYS A 259 -5.43 -9.67 -0.78
N THR A 260 -4.21 -9.62 -0.26
CA THR A 260 -3.00 -9.37 -1.08
C THR A 260 -1.87 -10.29 -0.65
N ALA A 261 -1.02 -10.67 -1.61
CA ALA A 261 0.18 -11.44 -1.31
C ALA A 261 1.15 -10.66 -0.42
N THR A 262 1.67 -11.32 0.60
CA THR A 262 2.81 -10.83 1.39
C THR A 262 4.11 -11.01 0.61
N SER A 263 5.22 -10.47 1.15
CA SER A 263 6.57 -10.71 0.59
C SER A 263 6.98 -12.19 0.56
N PHE A 264 6.27 -13.05 1.29
CA PHE A 264 6.50 -14.50 1.33
C PHE A 264 5.51 -15.28 0.47
N GLY A 265 4.66 -14.60 -0.32
CA GLY A 265 3.69 -15.23 -1.22
C GLY A 265 2.40 -15.72 -0.56
N GLU A 266 2.25 -15.57 0.76
CA GLU A 266 1.03 -15.90 1.48
C GLU A 266 -0.02 -14.80 1.32
N LEU A 267 -1.26 -15.17 1.01
CA LEU A 267 -2.39 -14.26 0.90
C LEU A 267 -2.92 -13.87 2.28
N ARG A 268 -2.92 -12.57 2.57
CA ARG A 268 -3.45 -12.03 3.82
C ARG A 268 -4.34 -10.81 3.58
N TRP A 269 -5.35 -10.65 4.42
CA TRP A 269 -6.14 -9.43 4.51
C TRP A 269 -5.24 -8.28 4.94
N GLN A 270 -5.12 -7.26 4.12
CA GLN A 270 -4.27 -6.11 4.40
C GLN A 270 -5.01 -4.82 4.11
N LYS A 271 -4.66 -3.79 4.87
CA LYS A 271 -5.00 -2.41 4.50
C LYS A 271 -4.45 -2.12 3.10
N ARG A 272 -5.21 -1.35 2.32
CA ARG A 272 -4.80 -0.84 1.01
C ARG A 272 -3.50 -0.04 1.14
N TYR A 273 -2.59 -0.23 0.19
CA TYR A 273 -1.43 0.63 0.00
C TYR A 273 -1.72 1.59 -1.14
#